data_AF-A0A2K0XLD6-F1
#
_entry.id   AF-A0A2K0XLD6-F1
#
_cell.length_a   1.000
_cell.length_b   1.000
_cell.length_c   1.000
_cell.angle_alpha   90.00
_cell.angle_beta   90.00
_cell.angle_gamma   90.00
#
_symmetry.space_group_name_H-M   'P 1'
#
loop_
_entity.id
_entity.type
_entity.pdbx_description
1 polymer ?
#
loop_
_entity_poly.entity_id
_entity_poly.type
_entity_poly.pdbx_seq_one_letter_code
_entity_poly.pdbx_strand_id
1 'polypeptide(L)'
;MGLIGLLGIVMMSSCYHRPAQKSEALIPLSQNQVDSLHFYSSHHYTNNYNFIVKSDSLVLFEQQPEEVLSGLLVDTLVLKRHSHVVVADIRMLPTDSVDSVWVQLASDQHTFGWIHETQLLPSVVPDDPISQFISTFSDTHLLIFLIVISLIAIAYWMRRLFKEKAWIVHFKDIPSFYPTLLCIMVAIASTLYASIQNFAPDMWRHFYYHPTLNPFSVPGLLMVFLCMVWGMLIVGLAAVDDVRHRLPFTDAVMYLSGLLAVCAVNYIVFGLTTLYYIGYPLLLLYVVFAIRQYLHHARPQYVCGHCGQPIPSKGRCPHCGAYNA
;
A
#
# COMPACT_ATOMS: atom_id res chain seq x y z
N MET A 1 -21.98 -19.24 12.85
CA MET A 1 -21.83 -19.95 11.56
C MET A 1 -22.25 -19.12 10.34
N GLY A 2 -22.74 -17.88 10.47
CA GLY A 2 -23.16 -17.04 9.33
C GLY A 2 -22.04 -16.31 8.58
N LEU A 3 -20.91 -15.98 9.24
CA LEU A 3 -19.84 -15.17 8.60
C LEU A 3 -18.99 -15.98 7.60
N ILE A 4 -18.82 -17.29 7.85
CA ILE A 4 -18.10 -18.20 6.94
C ILE A 4 -18.96 -18.52 5.70
N GLY A 5 -20.28 -18.61 5.87
CA GLY A 5 -21.22 -18.79 4.76
C GLY A 5 -21.27 -17.58 3.82
N LEU A 6 -21.16 -16.36 4.36
CA LEU A 6 -21.15 -15.14 3.55
C LEU A 6 -19.86 -15.02 2.71
N LEU A 7 -18.71 -15.45 3.25
CA LEU A 7 -17.44 -15.49 2.51
C LEU A 7 -17.48 -16.50 1.35
N GLY A 8 -18.17 -17.64 1.54
CA GLY A 8 -18.32 -18.66 0.51
C GLY A 8 -19.18 -18.23 -0.69
N ILE A 9 -20.20 -17.41 -0.47
CA ILE A 9 -21.08 -16.89 -1.54
C ILE A 9 -20.36 -15.83 -2.39
N VAL A 10 -19.49 -15.01 -1.79
CA VAL A 10 -18.65 -14.05 -2.52
C VAL A 10 -17.60 -14.77 -3.40
N MET A 11 -17.03 -15.89 -2.92
CA MET A 11 -16.05 -16.65 -3.73
C MET A 11 -16.68 -17.39 -4.92
N MET A 12 -17.95 -17.82 -4.83
CA MET A 12 -18.65 -18.49 -5.94
C MET A 12 -19.26 -17.53 -6.97
N SER A 13 -19.24 -16.22 -6.69
CA SER A 13 -19.71 -15.18 -7.61
C SER A 13 -18.60 -14.61 -8.52
N SER A 14 -17.33 -15.00 -8.30
CA SER A 14 -16.17 -14.32 -8.89
C SER A 14 -15.65 -14.94 -10.19
N CYS A 15 -16.36 -15.88 -10.82
CA CYS A 15 -15.95 -16.47 -12.10
C CYS A 15 -16.99 -16.30 -13.21
N TYR A 16 -17.74 -15.20 -13.24
CA TYR A 16 -18.28 -14.72 -14.52
C TYR A 16 -17.21 -13.90 -15.23
N HIS A 17 -16.21 -14.58 -15.77
CA HIS A 17 -15.35 -14.00 -16.79
C HIS A 17 -16.25 -13.80 -18.00
N ARG A 18 -16.82 -12.59 -18.16
CA ARG A 18 -17.35 -12.20 -19.46
C ARG A 18 -16.18 -12.42 -20.42
N PRO A 19 -16.27 -13.33 -21.41
CA PRO A 19 -15.29 -13.30 -22.49
C PRO A 19 -15.29 -11.87 -22.97
N ALA A 20 -14.11 -11.25 -23.01
CA ALA A 20 -13.96 -9.89 -23.51
C ALA A 20 -14.83 -9.80 -24.76
N GLN A 21 -15.90 -9.03 -24.68
CA GLN A 21 -16.70 -8.71 -25.85
C GLN A 21 -15.66 -8.02 -26.72
N LYS A 22 -15.17 -8.74 -27.75
CA LYS A 22 -14.23 -8.20 -28.73
C LYS A 22 -14.92 -6.95 -29.22
N SER A 23 -14.47 -5.80 -28.72
CA SER A 23 -15.00 -4.53 -29.16
C SER A 23 -14.79 -4.52 -30.67
N GLU A 24 -15.88 -4.39 -31.40
CA GLU A 24 -15.95 -4.35 -32.86
C GLU A 24 -15.33 -3.04 -33.39
N ALA A 25 -14.07 -2.83 -33.07
CA ALA A 25 -13.21 -1.82 -33.64
C ALA A 25 -11.79 -2.40 -33.71
N LEU A 26 -11.60 -3.46 -34.52
CA LEU A 26 -10.28 -3.74 -35.11
C LEU A 26 -9.99 -2.60 -36.10
N ILE A 27 -9.58 -1.45 -35.57
CA ILE A 27 -8.82 -0.48 -36.33
C ILE A 27 -7.48 -1.19 -36.62
N PRO A 28 -7.03 -1.31 -37.88
CA PRO A 28 -5.70 -1.80 -38.16
C PRO A 28 -4.71 -0.82 -37.54
N LEU A 29 -4.20 -1.15 -36.36
CA LEU A 29 -3.15 -0.39 -35.69
C LEU A 29 -1.94 -0.40 -36.61
N SER A 30 -1.32 0.76 -36.82
CA SER A 30 -0.06 0.82 -37.56
C SER A 30 1.02 0.08 -36.77
N GLN A 31 2.06 -0.41 -37.46
CA GLN A 31 3.16 -1.13 -36.80
C GLN A 31 3.78 -0.30 -35.67
N ASN A 32 3.95 1.01 -35.88
CA ASN A 32 4.44 1.93 -34.83
C ASN A 32 3.50 2.00 -33.61
N GLN A 33 2.19 1.92 -33.80
CA GLN A 33 1.23 1.91 -32.69
C GLN A 33 1.28 0.58 -31.93
N VAL A 34 1.49 -0.54 -32.63
CA VAL A 34 1.67 -1.85 -32.01
C VAL A 34 2.97 -1.88 -31.19
N ASP A 35 4.06 -1.35 -31.75
CA ASP A 35 5.37 -1.30 -31.08
C ASP A 35 5.34 -0.38 -29.86
N SER A 36 4.66 0.76 -29.96
CA SER A 36 4.44 1.67 -28.82
C SER A 36 3.61 1.03 -27.71
N LEU A 37 2.56 0.27 -28.08
CA LEU A 37 1.71 -0.43 -27.12
C LEU A 37 2.46 -1.57 -26.43
N HIS A 38 3.28 -2.30 -27.19
CA HIS A 38 4.16 -3.34 -26.66
C HIS A 38 5.18 -2.74 -25.67
N PHE A 39 5.85 -1.65 -26.05
CA PHE A 39 6.77 -0.92 -25.18
C PHE A 39 6.11 -0.48 -23.88
N TYR A 40 4.93 0.14 -23.97
CA TYR A 40 4.18 0.59 -22.79
C TYR A 40 3.82 -0.57 -21.86
N SER A 41 3.44 -1.72 -22.41
CA SER A 41 3.06 -2.88 -21.61
C SER A 41 4.21 -3.48 -20.79
N SER A 42 5.45 -3.44 -21.33
CA SER A 42 6.62 -4.01 -20.68
C SER A 42 7.37 -3.02 -19.79
N HIS A 43 7.47 -1.74 -20.19
CA HIS A 43 8.26 -0.72 -19.49
C HIS A 43 7.40 0.17 -18.58
N HIS A 44 6.07 0.18 -18.76
CA HIS A 44 5.09 0.94 -17.98
C HIS A 44 5.20 2.46 -18.04
N TYR A 45 6.02 3.00 -18.96
CA TYR A 45 6.06 4.42 -19.33
C TYR A 45 6.15 4.56 -20.86
N THR A 46 5.95 5.77 -21.37
CA THR A 46 6.01 6.06 -22.82
C THR A 46 6.36 7.53 -23.06
N ASN A 47 6.25 8.00 -24.30
CA ASN A 47 6.46 9.40 -24.67
C ASN A 47 5.56 10.34 -23.86
N ASN A 48 6.10 11.51 -23.52
CA ASN A 48 5.52 12.51 -22.62
C ASN A 48 5.35 12.06 -21.17
N TYR A 49 6.02 10.98 -20.75
CA TYR A 49 6.07 10.61 -19.34
C TYR A 49 7.09 11.46 -18.58
N ASN A 50 6.74 11.87 -17.37
CA ASN A 50 7.54 12.77 -16.56
C ASN A 50 8.36 12.01 -15.53
N PHE A 51 9.62 12.37 -15.43
CA PHE A 51 10.54 11.87 -14.42
C PHE A 51 11.20 13.02 -13.66
N ILE A 52 11.74 12.70 -12.49
CA ILE A 52 12.60 13.56 -11.69
C ILE A 52 13.92 12.85 -11.47
N VAL A 53 15.02 13.59 -11.64
CA VAL A 53 16.38 13.06 -11.41
C VAL A 53 16.60 12.80 -9.92
N LYS A 54 16.86 11.54 -9.57
CA LYS A 54 17.14 11.07 -8.21
C LYS A 54 18.63 11.09 -7.88
N SER A 55 19.48 10.77 -8.86
CA SER A 55 20.94 10.78 -8.71
C SER A 55 21.49 12.20 -8.56
N ASP A 56 22.72 12.33 -8.06
CA ASP A 56 23.37 13.64 -7.89
C ASP A 56 23.58 14.35 -9.25
N SER A 57 23.87 13.56 -10.28
CA SER A 57 23.95 14.01 -11.66
C SER A 57 23.45 12.91 -12.62
N LEU A 58 22.90 13.34 -13.75
CA LEU A 58 22.47 12.49 -14.86
C LEU A 58 23.13 13.02 -16.14
N VAL A 59 23.86 12.15 -16.83
CA VAL A 59 24.60 12.52 -18.05
C VAL A 59 23.78 12.08 -19.26
N LEU A 60 23.55 13.01 -20.18
CA LEU A 60 22.86 12.80 -21.45
C LEU A 60 23.81 13.10 -22.61
N PHE A 61 23.66 12.40 -23.73
CA PHE A 61 24.38 12.67 -24.98
C PHE A 61 23.54 13.59 -25.87
N GLU A 62 24.10 14.70 -26.34
CA GLU A 62 23.33 15.62 -27.20
C GLU A 62 23.11 15.06 -28.61
N GLN A 63 24.05 14.25 -29.09
CA GLN A 63 24.03 13.61 -30.41
C GLN A 63 23.07 12.42 -30.46
N GLN A 64 22.69 12.03 -31.67
CA GLN A 64 21.82 10.89 -31.89
C GLN A 64 22.51 9.57 -31.50
N PRO A 65 21.75 8.56 -31.02
CA PRO A 65 22.30 7.26 -30.64
C PRO A 65 23.21 6.64 -31.71
N GLU A 66 22.85 6.74 -32.99
CA GLU A 66 23.62 6.21 -34.11
C GLU A 66 25.02 6.84 -34.22
N GLU A 67 25.15 8.12 -33.89
CA GLU A 67 26.43 8.86 -33.91
C GLU A 67 27.31 8.47 -32.73
N VAL A 68 26.69 8.25 -31.55
CA VAL A 68 27.36 7.75 -30.34
C VAL A 68 27.92 6.35 -30.59
N LEU A 69 27.13 5.45 -31.18
CA LEU A 69 27.58 4.08 -31.52
C LEU A 69 28.69 4.07 -32.59
N SER A 70 28.68 5.03 -33.50
CA SER A 70 29.67 5.15 -34.58
C SER A 70 31.02 5.71 -34.09
N GLY A 71 31.14 6.09 -32.82
CA GLY A 71 32.39 6.59 -32.22
C GLY A 71 32.77 8.01 -32.65
N LEU A 72 31.79 8.82 -33.07
CA LEU A 72 31.99 10.23 -33.37
C LEU A 72 32.25 11.02 -32.08
N LEU A 73 32.77 12.24 -32.21
CA LEU A 73 32.92 13.16 -31.08
C LEU A 73 31.53 13.54 -30.56
N VAL A 74 31.25 13.16 -29.32
CA VAL A 74 29.99 13.42 -28.63
C VAL A 74 30.18 14.48 -27.56
N ASP A 75 29.17 15.32 -27.39
CA ASP A 75 29.06 16.27 -26.29
C ASP A 75 28.06 15.73 -25.27
N THR A 76 28.27 16.11 -24.01
CA THR A 76 27.48 15.61 -22.90
C THR A 76 26.83 16.73 -22.11
N LEU A 77 25.55 16.57 -21.88
CA LEU A 77 24.74 17.45 -21.05
C LEU A 77 24.57 16.80 -19.67
N VAL A 78 24.80 17.56 -18.60
CA VAL A 78 24.65 17.07 -17.23
C VAL A 78 23.46 17.72 -16.53
N LEU A 79 22.46 16.92 -16.18
CA LEU A 79 21.33 17.33 -15.37
C LEU A 79 21.60 17.08 -13.88
N LYS A 80 21.06 17.94 -13.02
CA LYS A 80 21.27 17.87 -11.57
C LYS A 80 20.12 17.14 -10.89
N ARG A 81 20.35 16.71 -9.65
CA ARG A 81 19.31 16.16 -8.78
C ARG A 81 18.10 17.09 -8.66
N HIS A 82 16.90 16.51 -8.70
CA HIS A 82 15.60 17.17 -8.69
C HIS A 82 15.25 17.95 -9.98
N SER A 83 16.04 17.85 -11.04
CA SER A 83 15.62 18.33 -12.35
C SER A 83 14.43 17.51 -12.85
N HIS A 84 13.40 18.21 -13.33
CA HIS A 84 12.27 17.58 -14.04
C HIS A 84 12.68 17.31 -15.47
N VAL A 85 12.39 16.11 -15.94
CA VAL A 85 12.66 15.69 -17.32
C VAL A 85 11.45 14.97 -17.88
N VAL A 86 11.21 15.15 -19.17
CA VAL A 86 10.12 14.51 -19.90
C VAL A 86 10.71 13.60 -20.96
N VAL A 87 10.14 12.41 -21.13
CA VAL A 87 10.48 11.50 -22.22
C VAL A 87 9.98 12.10 -23.54
N ALA A 88 10.90 12.60 -24.36
CA ALA A 88 10.56 13.25 -25.64
C ALA A 88 10.41 12.23 -26.78
N ASP A 89 11.33 11.28 -26.86
CA ASP A 89 11.35 10.24 -27.89
C ASP A 89 12.01 8.97 -27.36
N ILE A 90 11.69 7.83 -27.97
CA ILE A 90 12.24 6.51 -27.62
C ILE A 90 12.68 5.84 -28.91
N ARG A 91 13.94 5.41 -28.95
CA ARG A 91 14.52 4.70 -30.09
C ARG A 91 14.99 3.31 -29.68
N MET A 92 14.63 2.34 -30.52
CA MET A 92 15.05 0.95 -30.37
C MET A 92 16.18 0.67 -31.38
N LEU A 93 17.41 0.55 -30.91
CA LEU A 93 18.58 0.21 -31.73
C LEU A 93 19.04 -1.21 -31.37
N PRO A 94 18.56 -2.26 -32.08
CA PRO A 94 18.92 -3.65 -31.76
C PRO A 94 20.38 -3.99 -32.07
N THR A 95 21.10 -3.12 -32.79
CA THR A 95 22.53 -3.26 -33.11
C THR A 95 23.44 -2.87 -31.95
N ASP A 96 22.91 -2.23 -30.92
CA ASP A 96 23.65 -1.87 -29.73
C ASP A 96 23.92 -3.09 -28.85
N SER A 97 25.17 -3.26 -28.44
CA SER A 97 25.58 -4.37 -27.58
C SER A 97 25.33 -4.12 -26.09
N VAL A 98 25.13 -2.87 -25.67
CA VAL A 98 24.97 -2.49 -24.25
C VAL A 98 23.50 -2.48 -23.86
N ASP A 99 22.70 -1.72 -24.59
CA ASP A 99 21.27 -1.58 -24.34
C ASP A 99 20.55 -1.20 -25.63
N SER A 100 19.51 -1.94 -25.98
CA SER A 100 18.74 -1.70 -27.20
C SER A 100 17.82 -0.49 -27.09
N VAL A 101 17.54 -0.01 -25.88
CA VAL A 101 16.59 1.09 -25.65
C VAL A 101 17.33 2.38 -25.35
N TRP A 102 17.12 3.37 -26.22
CA TRP A 102 17.60 4.73 -26.06
C TRP A 102 16.42 5.65 -25.80
N VAL A 103 16.53 6.46 -24.75
CA VAL A 103 15.48 7.38 -24.32
C VAL A 103 16.00 8.80 -24.44
N GLN A 104 15.26 9.64 -25.16
CA GLN A 104 15.51 11.07 -25.22
C GLN A 104 14.79 11.75 -24.06
N LEU A 105 15.54 12.47 -23.25
CA LEU A 105 15.02 13.29 -22.18
C LEU A 105 15.12 14.76 -22.53
N ALA A 106 14.03 15.50 -22.29
CA ALA A 106 14.01 16.95 -22.39
C ALA A 106 13.80 17.56 -21.00
N SER A 107 14.68 18.47 -20.59
CA SER A 107 14.51 19.25 -19.35
C SER A 107 13.80 20.58 -19.61
N ASP A 108 14.07 21.20 -20.75
CA ASP A 108 13.39 22.41 -21.25
C ASP A 108 13.27 22.34 -22.79
N GLN A 109 12.82 23.42 -23.43
CA GLN A 109 12.63 23.47 -24.90
C GLN A 109 13.94 23.40 -25.71
N HIS A 110 15.10 23.57 -25.08
CA HIS A 110 16.41 23.66 -25.75
C HIS A 110 17.45 22.67 -25.21
N THR A 111 17.15 22.03 -24.07
CA THR A 111 18.02 21.17 -23.30
C THR A 111 17.47 19.76 -23.35
N PHE A 112 17.95 18.98 -24.33
CA PHE A 112 17.57 17.59 -24.52
C PHE A 112 18.79 16.73 -24.84
N GLY A 113 18.70 15.44 -24.52
CA GLY A 113 19.75 14.49 -24.85
C GLY A 113 19.30 13.05 -24.66
N TRP A 114 20.14 12.14 -25.10
CA TRP A 114 19.91 10.70 -25.14
C TRP A 114 20.62 9.99 -24.02
N ILE A 115 19.99 8.94 -23.48
CA ILE A 115 20.59 8.05 -22.49
C ILE A 115 20.04 6.64 -22.70
N HIS A 116 20.85 5.64 -22.36
CA HIS A 116 20.38 4.27 -22.26
C HIS A 116 19.36 4.10 -21.14
N GLU A 117 18.32 3.31 -21.38
CA GLU A 117 17.29 3.02 -20.38
C GLU A 117 17.88 2.40 -19.10
N THR A 118 18.83 1.48 -19.26
CA THR A 118 19.55 0.82 -18.16
C THR A 118 20.28 1.81 -17.23
N GLN A 119 20.74 2.95 -17.75
CA GLN A 119 21.38 4.02 -16.96
C GLN A 119 20.36 5.04 -16.44
N LEU A 120 19.26 5.22 -17.17
CA LEU A 120 18.15 6.11 -16.81
C LEU A 120 17.41 5.62 -15.58
N LEU A 121 16.86 4.40 -15.62
CA LEU A 121 15.89 3.91 -14.63
C LEU A 121 16.43 3.91 -13.17
N PRO A 122 17.70 3.60 -12.89
CA PRO A 122 18.25 3.72 -11.53
C PRO A 122 18.40 5.17 -11.06
N SER A 123 18.51 6.11 -12.00
CA SER A 123 18.86 7.51 -11.77
C SER A 123 17.65 8.44 -11.72
N VAL A 124 16.46 7.95 -12.06
CA VAL A 124 15.22 8.73 -12.09
C VAL A 124 14.08 8.08 -11.32
N VAL A 125 13.07 8.88 -11.00
CA VAL A 125 11.80 8.42 -10.40
C VAL A 125 10.64 9.13 -11.08
N PRO A 126 9.44 8.53 -11.15
CA PRO A 126 8.23 9.24 -11.58
C PRO A 126 8.03 10.54 -10.80
N ASP A 127 7.45 11.55 -11.45
CA ASP A 127 7.20 12.86 -10.84
C ASP A 127 6.11 12.84 -9.76
N ASP A 128 5.26 11.81 -9.76
CA ASP A 128 4.21 11.62 -8.76
C ASP A 128 4.73 11.46 -7.32
N PRO A 129 4.13 12.16 -6.32
CA PRO A 129 4.58 12.11 -4.93
C PRO A 129 4.45 10.72 -4.30
N ILE A 130 3.46 9.92 -4.72
CA ILE A 130 3.27 8.55 -4.23
C ILE A 130 4.43 7.66 -4.68
N SER A 131 4.87 7.78 -5.93
CA SER A 131 5.97 7.02 -6.49
C SER A 131 7.31 7.44 -5.90
N GLN A 132 7.51 8.74 -5.65
CA GLN A 132 8.68 9.24 -4.93
C GLN A 132 8.73 8.68 -3.50
N PHE A 133 7.60 8.63 -2.81
CA PHE A 133 7.50 8.00 -1.49
C PHE A 133 7.89 6.52 -1.57
N ILE A 134 7.29 5.75 -2.49
CA ILE A 134 7.63 4.33 -2.68
C ILE A 134 9.12 4.16 -2.96
N SER A 135 9.72 4.96 -3.85
CA SER A 135 11.15 4.87 -4.20
C SER A 135 12.07 5.17 -3.01
N THR A 136 11.70 6.14 -2.17
CA THR A 136 12.47 6.49 -0.97
C THR A 136 12.48 5.35 0.03
N PHE A 137 11.33 4.71 0.26
CA PHE A 137 11.21 3.59 1.18
C PHE A 137 11.63 2.24 0.58
N SER A 138 11.92 2.17 -0.72
CA SER A 138 12.40 0.96 -1.41
C SER A 138 13.90 0.71 -1.20
N ASP A 139 14.65 1.69 -0.70
CA ASP A 139 16.06 1.48 -0.37
C ASP A 139 16.19 0.38 0.70
N THR A 140 16.84 -0.73 0.33
CA THR A 140 16.91 -1.93 1.15
C THR A 140 17.58 -1.70 2.50
N HIS A 141 18.63 -0.86 2.55
CA HIS A 141 19.35 -0.56 3.80
C HIS A 141 18.49 0.34 4.68
N LEU A 142 17.87 1.36 4.09
CA LEU A 142 16.97 2.27 4.81
C LEU A 142 15.76 1.51 5.37
N LEU A 143 15.14 0.64 4.56
CA LEU A 143 13.97 -0.15 4.94
C LEU A 143 14.32 -1.10 6.09
N ILE A 144 15.42 -1.85 6.00
CA ILE A 144 15.85 -2.78 7.06
C ILE A 144 16.12 -2.01 8.36
N PHE A 145 16.85 -0.89 8.27
CA PHE A 145 17.15 -0.04 9.43
C PHE A 145 15.87 0.49 10.09
N LEU A 146 14.93 0.97 9.29
CA LEU A 146 13.64 1.49 9.77
C LEU A 146 12.81 0.41 10.47
N ILE A 147 12.76 -0.80 9.92
CA ILE A 147 12.07 -1.95 10.53
C ILE A 147 12.69 -2.28 11.89
N VAL A 148 14.01 -2.41 11.96
CA VAL A 148 14.71 -2.77 13.22
C VAL A 148 14.47 -1.73 14.30
N ILE A 149 14.65 -0.43 13.99
CA ILE A 149 14.42 0.64 14.97
C ILE A 149 12.96 0.68 15.40
N SER A 150 12.03 0.53 14.46
CA SER A 150 10.60 0.53 14.77
C SER A 150 10.21 -0.63 15.69
N LEU A 151 10.75 -1.85 15.47
CA LEU A 151 10.52 -2.99 16.36
C LEU A 151 11.08 -2.75 17.77
N ILE A 152 12.28 -2.17 17.88
CA ILE A 152 12.87 -1.82 19.19
C ILE A 152 12.02 -0.77 19.91
N ALA A 153 11.63 0.29 19.20
CA ALA A 153 10.81 1.37 19.75
C ALA A 153 9.45 0.84 20.23
N ILE A 154 8.77 0.03 19.41
CA ILE A 154 7.49 -0.59 19.76
C ILE A 154 7.67 -1.54 20.95
N ALA A 155 8.72 -2.37 20.97
CA ALA A 155 8.97 -3.29 22.09
C ALA A 155 9.18 -2.52 23.41
N TYR A 156 9.95 -1.43 23.41
CA TYR A 156 10.14 -0.59 24.58
C TYR A 156 8.83 0.10 25.00
N TRP A 157 8.09 0.63 24.03
CA TRP A 157 6.80 1.28 24.26
C TRP A 157 5.77 0.32 24.86
N MET A 158 5.59 -0.86 24.27
CA MET A 158 4.69 -1.90 24.77
C MET A 158 5.09 -2.35 26.17
N ARG A 159 6.39 -2.57 26.44
CA ARG A 159 6.87 -2.89 27.79
C ARG A 159 6.48 -1.82 28.81
N ARG A 160 6.56 -0.54 28.44
CA ARG A 160 6.13 0.57 29.30
C ARG A 160 4.62 0.53 29.56
N LEU A 161 3.81 0.37 28.52
CA LEU A 161 2.35 0.27 28.64
C LEU A 161 1.92 -0.90 29.55
N PHE A 162 2.58 -2.06 29.43
CA PHE A 162 2.32 -3.20 30.31
C PHE A 162 2.69 -2.92 31.76
N LYS A 163 3.82 -2.24 32.03
CA LYS A 163 4.22 -1.84 33.39
C LYS A 163 3.22 -0.86 34.02
N GLU A 164 2.69 0.07 33.23
CA GLU A 164 1.71 1.06 33.66
C GLU A 164 0.28 0.49 33.78
N LYS A 165 0.07 -0.81 33.49
CA LYS A 165 -1.25 -1.48 33.47
C LYS A 165 -2.29 -0.74 32.62
N ALA A 166 -1.81 -0.10 31.54
CA ALA A 166 -2.62 0.66 30.61
C ALA A 166 -3.64 -0.24 29.90
N TRP A 167 -4.69 0.37 29.36
CA TRP A 167 -5.62 -0.30 28.47
C TRP A 167 -4.92 -0.57 27.13
N ILE A 168 -4.94 -1.82 26.67
CA ILE A 168 -4.24 -2.26 25.45
C ILE A 168 -5.18 -3.21 24.70
N VAL A 169 -5.35 -2.97 23.40
CA VAL A 169 -6.11 -3.83 22.49
C VAL A 169 -5.65 -5.29 22.59
N HIS A 170 -6.58 -6.25 22.57
CA HIS A 170 -6.35 -7.69 22.81
C HIS A 170 -5.86 -8.10 24.21
N PHE A 171 -5.61 -7.20 25.17
CA PHE A 171 -5.15 -7.62 26.51
C PHE A 171 -6.06 -7.08 27.61
N LYS A 172 -6.12 -5.76 27.72
CA LYS A 172 -7.02 -5.05 28.62
C LYS A 172 -7.83 -4.11 27.75
N ASP A 173 -8.75 -4.72 27.02
CA ASP A 173 -9.45 -4.06 25.93
C ASP A 173 -10.69 -3.30 26.42
N ILE A 174 -11.09 -2.30 25.65
CA ILE A 174 -12.37 -1.61 25.84
C ILE A 174 -13.49 -2.43 25.18
N PRO A 175 -14.75 -2.30 25.62
CA PRO A 175 -15.89 -2.97 24.99
C PRO A 175 -16.27 -2.27 23.66
N SER A 176 -15.33 -2.22 22.72
CA SER A 176 -15.45 -1.63 21.40
C SER A 176 -14.94 -2.59 20.33
N PHE A 177 -15.64 -2.64 19.21
CA PHE A 177 -15.25 -3.49 18.09
C PHE A 177 -14.18 -2.83 17.19
N TYR A 178 -14.19 -1.50 17.07
CA TYR A 178 -13.38 -0.78 16.09
C TYR A 178 -11.87 -0.98 16.23
N PRO A 179 -11.26 -0.97 17.45
CA PRO A 179 -9.83 -1.22 17.60
C PRO A 179 -9.41 -2.62 17.13
N THR A 180 -10.19 -3.64 17.50
CA THR A 180 -9.94 -5.03 17.06
C THR A 180 -10.10 -5.15 15.53
N LEU A 181 -11.16 -4.55 14.98
CA LEU A 181 -11.39 -4.53 13.54
C LEU A 181 -10.22 -3.86 12.79
N LEU A 182 -9.73 -2.72 13.28
CA LEU A 182 -8.59 -2.02 12.69
C LEU A 182 -7.35 -2.91 12.65
N CYS A 183 -7.02 -3.58 13.75
CA CYS A 183 -5.87 -4.50 13.80
C CYS A 183 -6.01 -5.64 12.79
N ILE A 184 -7.21 -6.21 12.64
CA ILE A 184 -7.50 -7.27 11.66
C ILE A 184 -7.36 -6.72 10.23
N MET A 185 -7.91 -5.55 9.94
CA MET A 185 -7.81 -4.91 8.63
C MET A 185 -6.36 -4.64 8.24
N VAL A 186 -5.53 -4.14 9.17
CA VAL A 186 -4.10 -3.92 8.93
C VAL A 186 -3.36 -5.23 8.63
N ALA A 187 -3.67 -6.31 9.37
CA ALA A 187 -3.09 -7.62 9.13
C ALA A 187 -3.46 -8.18 7.74
N ILE A 188 -4.75 -8.07 7.36
CA ILE A 188 -5.25 -8.50 6.05
C ILE A 188 -4.64 -7.65 4.94
N ALA A 189 -4.62 -6.32 5.08
CA ALA A 189 -4.08 -5.41 4.07
C ALA A 189 -2.57 -5.63 3.86
N SER A 190 -1.80 -5.86 4.93
CA SER A 190 -0.37 -6.17 4.83
C SER A 190 -0.13 -7.52 4.16
N THR A 191 -0.92 -8.54 4.50
CA THR A 191 -0.89 -9.84 3.82
C THR A 191 -1.20 -9.67 2.33
N LEU A 192 -2.28 -8.96 1.99
CA LEU A 192 -2.69 -8.70 0.61
C LEU A 192 -1.60 -7.97 -0.19
N TYR A 193 -0.96 -6.98 0.42
CA TYR A 193 0.16 -6.26 -0.20
C TYR A 193 1.34 -7.19 -0.51
N ALA A 194 1.76 -8.01 0.46
CA ALA A 194 2.81 -9.00 0.23
C ALA A 194 2.40 -10.07 -0.80
N SER A 195 1.12 -10.47 -0.85
CA SER A 195 0.59 -11.34 -1.89
C SER A 195 0.70 -10.70 -3.28
N ILE A 196 0.39 -9.40 -3.41
CA ILE A 196 0.56 -8.66 -4.68
C ILE A 196 2.03 -8.70 -5.11
N GLN A 197 2.97 -8.47 -4.19
CA GLN A 197 4.40 -8.53 -4.52
C GLN A 197 4.85 -9.92 -4.98
N ASN A 198 4.38 -10.99 -4.34
CA ASN A 198 4.78 -12.36 -4.67
C ASN A 198 4.15 -12.88 -5.98
N PHE A 199 2.89 -12.54 -6.25
CA PHE A 199 2.12 -13.16 -7.34
C PHE A 199 1.86 -12.26 -8.54
N ALA A 200 1.93 -10.94 -8.37
CA ALA A 200 1.64 -9.97 -9.42
C ALA A 200 2.59 -8.74 -9.34
N PRO A 201 3.92 -8.96 -9.40
CA PRO A 201 4.90 -7.88 -9.30
C PRO A 201 4.74 -6.83 -10.40
N ASP A 202 4.39 -7.25 -11.63
CA ASP A 202 4.18 -6.33 -12.76
C ASP A 202 3.00 -5.38 -12.54
N MET A 203 1.96 -5.85 -11.85
CA MET A 203 0.81 -5.03 -11.50
C MET A 203 1.18 -3.94 -10.47
N TRP A 204 2.02 -4.27 -9.50
CA TRP A 204 2.56 -3.28 -8.56
C TRP A 204 3.53 -2.31 -9.26
N ARG A 205 4.35 -2.81 -10.19
CA ARG A 205 5.23 -1.97 -11.01
C ARG A 205 4.42 -0.99 -11.86
N HIS A 206 3.34 -1.43 -12.50
CA HIS A 206 2.46 -0.53 -13.23
C HIS A 206 1.85 0.56 -12.33
N PHE A 207 1.40 0.20 -11.12
CA PHE A 207 0.92 1.17 -10.14
C PHE A 207 1.99 2.15 -9.68
N TYR A 208 3.26 1.73 -9.61
CA TYR A 208 4.38 2.61 -9.31
C TYR A 208 4.59 3.70 -10.39
N TYR A 209 4.35 3.39 -11.66
CA TYR A 209 4.42 4.40 -12.73
C TYR A 209 3.13 5.22 -12.86
N HIS A 210 1.98 4.68 -12.44
CA HIS A 210 0.70 5.37 -12.54
C HIS A 210 -0.09 5.26 -11.23
N PRO A 211 0.38 5.91 -10.14
CA PRO A 211 -0.26 5.80 -8.86
C PRO A 211 -1.62 6.49 -8.86
N THR A 212 -2.59 5.91 -8.16
CA THR A 212 -3.93 6.49 -8.01
C THR A 212 -4.51 6.16 -6.64
N LEU A 213 -5.25 7.11 -6.07
CA LEU A 213 -6.03 6.90 -4.85
C LEU A 213 -7.47 6.46 -5.13
N ASN A 214 -7.89 6.45 -6.41
CA ASN A 214 -9.20 5.98 -6.82
C ASN A 214 -9.19 4.44 -6.92
N PRO A 215 -9.91 3.71 -6.03
CA PRO A 215 -9.93 2.26 -6.08
C PRO A 215 -10.62 1.71 -7.33
N PHE A 216 -11.48 2.49 -7.99
CA PHE A 216 -12.28 2.00 -9.12
C PHE A 216 -11.59 2.14 -10.48
N SER A 217 -10.41 2.77 -10.53
CA SER A 217 -9.63 2.93 -11.75
C SER A 217 -8.53 1.88 -11.93
N VAL A 218 -8.46 0.86 -11.05
CA VAL A 218 -7.38 -0.13 -11.01
C VAL A 218 -7.90 -1.57 -11.12
N PRO A 219 -7.05 -2.54 -11.51
CA PRO A 219 -7.42 -3.95 -11.55
C PRO A 219 -7.92 -4.46 -10.18
N GLY A 220 -8.77 -5.48 -10.21
CA GLY A 220 -9.54 -5.93 -9.04
C GLY A 220 -8.72 -6.19 -7.76
N LEU A 221 -7.50 -6.73 -7.88
CA LEU A 221 -6.64 -6.98 -6.72
C LEU A 221 -6.14 -5.68 -6.06
N LEU A 222 -5.73 -4.68 -6.85
CA LEU A 222 -5.39 -3.35 -6.34
C LEU A 222 -6.62 -2.60 -5.84
N MET A 223 -7.77 -2.75 -6.49
CA MET A 223 -9.02 -2.14 -6.03
C MET A 223 -9.33 -2.57 -4.60
N VAL A 224 -9.28 -3.88 -4.31
CA VAL A 224 -9.51 -4.41 -2.96
C VAL A 224 -8.47 -3.86 -1.98
N PHE A 225 -7.21 -3.79 -2.37
CA PHE A 225 -6.15 -3.21 -1.54
C PHE A 225 -6.40 -1.72 -1.22
N LEU A 226 -6.71 -0.90 -2.21
CA LEU A 226 -7.01 0.53 -2.02
C LEU A 226 -8.29 0.74 -1.19
N CYS A 227 -9.32 -0.07 -1.41
CA CYS A 227 -10.52 -0.07 -0.57
C CYS A 227 -10.20 -0.42 0.89
N MET A 228 -9.29 -1.36 1.14
CA MET A 228 -8.81 -1.66 2.50
C MET A 228 -8.05 -0.48 3.11
N VAL A 229 -7.22 0.22 2.34
CA VAL A 229 -6.53 1.45 2.80
C VAL A 229 -7.53 2.52 3.24
N TRP A 230 -8.52 2.83 2.40
CA TRP A 230 -9.59 3.76 2.75
C TRP A 230 -10.42 3.27 3.94
N GLY A 231 -10.76 1.98 3.97
CA GLY A 231 -11.49 1.38 5.08
C GLY A 231 -10.74 1.48 6.41
N MET A 232 -9.41 1.29 6.42
CA MET A 232 -8.59 1.47 7.61
C MET A 232 -8.61 2.91 8.12
N LEU A 233 -8.63 3.92 7.24
CA LEU A 233 -8.77 5.31 7.65
C LEU A 233 -10.12 5.56 8.32
N ILE A 234 -11.22 5.07 7.72
CA ILE A 234 -12.57 5.22 8.27
C ILE A 234 -12.71 4.52 9.63
N VAL A 235 -12.28 3.26 9.71
CA VAL A 235 -12.33 2.48 10.96
C VAL A 235 -11.38 3.06 12.00
N GLY A 236 -10.23 3.60 11.60
CA GLY A 236 -9.29 4.29 12.47
C GLY A 236 -9.92 5.55 13.10
N LEU A 237 -10.61 6.37 12.30
CA LEU A 237 -11.35 7.52 12.81
C LEU A 237 -12.47 7.09 13.78
N ALA A 238 -13.24 6.05 13.43
CA ALA A 238 -14.27 5.51 14.31
C ALA A 238 -13.69 4.96 15.63
N ALA A 239 -12.52 4.33 15.58
CA ALA A 239 -11.82 3.85 16.77
C ALA A 239 -11.35 5.01 17.65
N VAL A 240 -10.80 6.08 17.07
CA VAL A 240 -10.40 7.28 17.81
C VAL A 240 -11.61 7.92 18.50
N ASP A 241 -12.69 8.10 17.76
CA ASP A 241 -13.92 8.71 18.28
C ASP A 241 -14.49 7.88 19.45
N ASP A 242 -14.68 6.58 19.27
CA ASP A 242 -15.26 5.71 20.29
C ASP A 242 -14.34 5.56 21.54
N VAL A 243 -13.02 5.49 21.35
CA VAL A 243 -12.06 5.46 22.48
C VAL A 243 -12.13 6.75 23.29
N ARG A 244 -12.21 7.90 22.64
CA ARG A 244 -12.27 9.23 23.30
C ARG A 244 -13.56 9.43 24.09
N HIS A 245 -14.66 8.79 23.68
CA HIS A 245 -15.93 8.82 24.42
C HIS A 245 -15.97 7.87 25.61
N ARG A 246 -15.15 6.80 25.61
CA ARG A 246 -15.19 5.75 26.66
C ARG A 246 -14.13 5.93 27.75
N LEU A 247 -12.96 6.46 27.41
CA LEU A 247 -11.83 6.57 28.33
C LEU A 247 -11.54 8.04 28.67
N PRO A 248 -11.04 8.32 29.89
CA PRO A 248 -10.51 9.64 30.21
C PRO A 248 -9.32 9.95 29.29
N PHE A 249 -9.06 11.23 29.04
CA PHE A 249 -8.12 11.69 28.01
C PHE A 249 -6.75 10.99 28.05
N THR A 250 -6.15 10.87 29.24
CA THR A 250 -4.84 10.22 29.42
C THR A 250 -4.87 8.75 29.01
N ASP A 251 -5.86 7.99 29.49
CA ASP A 251 -6.02 6.58 29.17
C ASP A 251 -6.37 6.36 27.70
N ALA A 252 -7.16 7.27 27.11
CA ALA A 252 -7.49 7.25 25.69
C ALA A 252 -6.24 7.43 24.82
N VAL A 253 -5.37 8.39 25.14
CA VAL A 253 -4.10 8.60 24.42
C VAL A 253 -3.18 7.39 24.57
N MET A 254 -3.06 6.83 25.78
CA MET A 254 -2.27 5.61 26.01
C MET A 254 -2.82 4.44 25.19
N TYR A 255 -4.13 4.22 25.20
CA TYR A 255 -4.78 3.15 24.44
C TYR A 255 -4.57 3.33 22.94
N LEU A 256 -4.78 4.53 22.39
CA LEU A 256 -4.57 4.81 20.96
C LEU A 256 -3.11 4.64 20.55
N SER A 257 -2.16 5.02 21.42
CA SER A 257 -0.73 4.77 21.16
C SER A 257 -0.40 3.27 21.14
N GLY A 258 -1.02 2.48 22.03
CA GLY A 258 -0.90 1.02 22.04
C GLY A 258 -1.55 0.38 20.81
N LEU A 259 -2.71 0.88 20.39
CA LEU A 259 -3.40 0.45 19.17
C LEU A 259 -2.53 0.69 17.93
N LEU A 260 -1.93 1.88 17.82
CA LEU A 260 -0.99 2.20 16.74
C LEU A 260 0.21 1.26 16.74
N ALA A 261 0.78 0.99 17.92
CA ALA A 261 1.91 0.08 18.07
C ALA A 261 1.56 -1.36 17.64
N VAL A 262 0.39 -1.87 18.04
CA VAL A 262 -0.09 -3.21 17.62
C VAL A 262 -0.37 -3.24 16.11
N CYS A 263 -0.95 -2.19 15.53
CA CYS A 263 -1.14 -2.10 14.08
C CYS A 263 0.20 -2.10 13.34
N ALA A 264 1.20 -1.36 13.82
CA ALA A 264 2.53 -1.35 13.23
C ALA A 264 3.21 -2.73 13.30
N VAL A 265 3.09 -3.44 14.42
CA VAL A 265 3.58 -4.83 14.56
C VAL A 265 2.87 -5.75 13.57
N ASN A 266 1.54 -5.69 13.48
CA ASN A 266 0.79 -6.48 12.52
C ASN A 266 1.26 -6.20 11.09
N TYR A 267 1.40 -4.92 10.71
CA TYR A 267 1.87 -4.54 9.39
C TYR A 267 3.23 -5.17 9.08
N ILE A 268 4.21 -5.05 9.99
CA ILE A 268 5.57 -5.58 9.79
C ILE A 268 5.56 -7.11 9.76
N VAL A 269 4.93 -7.76 10.74
CA VAL A 269 4.94 -9.22 10.89
C VAL A 269 4.22 -9.88 9.71
N PHE A 270 3.00 -9.44 9.37
CA PHE A 270 2.25 -10.03 8.27
C PHE A 270 2.87 -9.70 6.91
N GLY A 271 3.45 -8.51 6.75
CA GLY A 271 4.14 -8.14 5.52
C GLY A 271 5.33 -9.06 5.26
N LEU A 272 6.23 -9.19 6.25
CA LEU A 272 7.43 -10.03 6.13
C LEU A 272 7.11 -11.52 6.05
N THR A 273 6.26 -12.05 6.93
CA THR A 273 5.97 -13.48 6.96
C THR A 273 5.19 -13.96 5.74
N THR A 274 4.38 -13.09 5.11
CA THR A 274 3.64 -13.43 3.88
C THR A 274 4.55 -13.48 2.67
N LEU A 275 5.61 -12.66 2.60
CA LEU A 275 6.64 -12.80 1.57
C LEU A 275 7.24 -14.22 1.57
N TYR A 276 7.32 -14.86 2.74
CA TYR A 276 7.74 -16.26 2.91
C TYR A 276 6.58 -17.27 3.01
N TYR A 277 5.37 -16.91 2.60
CA TYR A 277 4.14 -17.74 2.61
C TYR A 277 3.64 -18.23 3.99
N ILE A 278 4.41 -18.07 5.07
CA ILE A 278 4.01 -18.41 6.45
C ILE A 278 2.93 -17.46 6.98
N GLY A 279 2.82 -16.26 6.40
CA GLY A 279 1.86 -15.25 6.82
C GLY A 279 0.39 -15.66 6.67
N TYR A 280 0.03 -16.49 5.68
CA TYR A 280 -1.37 -16.92 5.48
C TYR A 280 -1.93 -17.77 6.64
N PRO A 281 -1.27 -18.87 7.08
CA PRO A 281 -1.75 -19.61 8.24
C PRO A 281 -1.66 -18.77 9.52
N LEU A 282 -0.64 -17.91 9.66
CA LEU A 282 -0.52 -16.99 10.80
C LEU A 282 -1.69 -16.01 10.85
N LEU A 283 -2.16 -15.50 9.71
CA LEU A 283 -3.29 -14.57 9.62
C LEU A 283 -4.57 -15.24 10.10
N LEU A 284 -4.82 -16.48 9.69
CA LEU A 284 -5.98 -17.24 10.15
C LEU A 284 -5.97 -17.41 11.67
N LEU A 285 -4.83 -17.81 12.23
CA LEU A 285 -4.66 -17.95 13.68
C LEU A 285 -4.87 -16.62 14.40
N TYR A 286 -4.33 -15.53 13.86
CA TYR A 286 -4.47 -14.19 14.43
C TYR A 286 -5.90 -13.68 14.40
N VAL A 287 -6.62 -13.83 13.29
CA VAL A 287 -8.03 -13.41 13.18
C VAL A 287 -8.89 -14.18 14.19
N VAL A 288 -8.69 -15.50 14.30
CA VAL A 288 -9.40 -16.32 15.29
C VAL A 288 -9.07 -15.87 16.71
N PHE A 289 -7.80 -15.62 17.01
CA PHE A 289 -7.36 -15.10 18.30
C PHE A 289 -8.00 -13.74 18.62
N ALA A 290 -7.92 -12.77 17.70
CA ALA A 290 -8.45 -11.43 17.86
C ALA A 290 -9.96 -11.44 18.10
N ILE A 291 -10.72 -12.24 17.34
CA ILE A 291 -12.17 -12.37 17.52
C ILE A 291 -12.49 -13.03 18.86
N ARG A 292 -11.79 -14.10 19.24
CA ARG A 292 -11.99 -14.75 20.55
C ARG A 292 -11.72 -13.80 21.70
N GLN A 293 -10.64 -13.02 21.58
CA GLN A 293 -10.24 -12.07 22.60
C GLN A 293 -11.24 -10.92 22.73
N TYR A 294 -11.72 -10.41 21.60
CA TYR A 294 -12.83 -9.46 21.57
C TYR A 294 -14.06 -10.05 22.26
N LEU A 295 -14.51 -11.26 21.92
CA LEU A 295 -15.70 -11.86 22.56
C LEU A 295 -15.53 -12.10 24.07
N HIS A 296 -14.31 -12.36 24.53
CA HIS A 296 -14.02 -12.55 25.95
C HIS A 296 -14.07 -11.22 26.74
N HIS A 297 -13.62 -10.12 26.13
CA HIS A 297 -13.52 -8.79 26.77
C HIS A 297 -14.75 -7.92 26.52
N ALA A 298 -15.39 -8.07 25.36
CA ALA A 298 -16.66 -7.47 25.00
C ALA A 298 -17.79 -8.21 25.71
N ARG A 299 -17.90 -8.03 27.03
CA ARG A 299 -19.16 -8.34 27.71
C ARG A 299 -20.18 -7.28 27.31
N PRO A 300 -21.27 -7.63 26.61
CA PRO A 300 -22.33 -6.67 26.34
C PRO A 300 -22.94 -6.25 27.67
N GLN A 301 -22.63 -5.03 28.10
CA GLN A 301 -23.43 -4.35 29.11
C GLN A 301 -24.69 -3.88 28.39
N TYR A 302 -25.82 -4.49 28.69
CA TYR A 302 -27.12 -3.97 28.26
C TYR A 302 -27.27 -2.57 28.84
N VAL A 303 -27.96 -1.65 28.17
CA VAL A 303 -28.20 -0.32 28.75
C VAL A 303 -29.63 -0.28 29.24
N CYS A 304 -29.85 0.21 30.46
CA CYS A 304 -31.20 0.37 30.97
C CYS A 304 -31.93 1.47 30.17
N GLY A 305 -33.08 1.13 29.58
CA GLY A 305 -33.90 2.07 28.81
C GLY A 305 -34.51 3.20 29.64
N HIS A 306 -34.51 3.08 30.98
CA HIS A 306 -35.03 4.12 31.88
C HIS A 306 -33.94 5.05 32.42
N CYS A 307 -32.81 4.52 32.90
CA CYS A 307 -31.75 5.33 33.53
C CYS A 307 -30.48 5.50 32.68
N GLY A 308 -30.38 4.85 31.52
CA GLY A 308 -29.22 4.93 30.63
C GLY A 308 -27.94 4.29 31.19
N GLN A 309 -27.99 3.65 32.36
CA GLN A 309 -26.83 2.99 32.97
C GLN A 309 -26.64 1.57 32.44
N PRO A 310 -25.39 1.09 32.32
CA PRO A 310 -25.09 -0.28 31.94
C PRO A 310 -25.59 -1.29 32.97
N ILE A 311 -26.17 -2.39 32.52
CA ILE A 311 -26.67 -3.52 33.30
C ILE A 311 -26.05 -4.83 32.77
N PRO A 312 -25.69 -5.78 33.65
CA PRO A 312 -24.97 -7.00 33.25
C PRO A 312 -25.84 -8.02 32.49
N SER A 313 -27.16 -7.99 32.68
CA SER A 313 -28.11 -8.85 31.98
C SER A 313 -29.46 -8.15 31.82
N LYS A 314 -30.26 -8.58 30.83
CA LYS A 314 -31.69 -8.24 30.75
C LYS A 314 -32.38 -8.62 32.08
N GLY A 315 -33.34 -7.82 32.51
CA GLY A 315 -34.01 -7.95 33.81
C GLY A 315 -34.12 -6.64 34.57
N ARG A 316 -34.27 -6.72 35.90
CA ARG A 316 -34.34 -5.52 36.75
C ARG A 316 -32.99 -4.82 36.80
N CYS A 317 -32.98 -3.52 36.48
CA CYS A 317 -31.79 -2.69 36.59
C CYS A 317 -31.37 -2.59 38.06
N PRO A 318 -30.09 -2.88 38.41
CA PRO A 318 -29.60 -2.75 39.79
C PRO A 318 -29.53 -1.30 40.27
N HIS A 319 -29.53 -0.32 39.36
CA HIS A 319 -29.42 1.10 39.69
C HIS A 319 -30.77 1.78 39.91
N CYS A 320 -31.78 1.48 39.07
CA CYS A 320 -33.09 2.14 39.12
C CYS A 320 -34.28 1.20 39.33
N GLY A 321 -34.07 -0.11 39.40
CA GLY A 321 -35.13 -1.10 39.59
C GLY A 321 -36.04 -1.34 38.37
N ALA A 322 -35.94 -0.53 37.31
CA ALA A 322 -36.74 -0.68 36.10
C ALA A 322 -36.47 -2.03 35.43
N TYR A 323 -37.53 -2.70 34.97
CA TYR A 323 -37.42 -3.97 34.24
C TYR A 323 -37.11 -3.70 32.77
N ASN A 324 -35.98 -4.21 32.30
CA ASN A 324 -35.52 -4.08 30.90
C ASN A 324 -35.65 -5.44 30.22
N ALA A 325 -36.61 -5.55 29.30
CA ALA A 325 -36.95 -6.78 28.59
C ALA A 325 -35.97 -7.13 27.45
#